data_AF-A0A484NPA6-F1
#
_entry.id   AF-A0A484NPA6-F1
#
_cell.length_a   1.000
_cell.length_b   1.000
_cell.length_c   1.000
_cell.angle_alpha   90.00
_cell.angle_beta   90.00
_cell.angle_gamma   90.00
#
_symmetry.space_group_name_H-M   'P 1'
#
loop_
_entity.id
_entity.type
_entity.pdbx_description
1 polymer ?
#
loop_
_entity_poly.entity_id
_entity_poly.type
_entity_poly.pdbx_seq_one_letter_code
_entity_poly.pdbx_strand_id
1 'polypeptide(L)'
;MVPMKKVGDKLIPKTEDEFDAEDIKKVENYAKATNMLYCAVNPDDYRKISCCSTAKEMWDKLEVTYEGKDQVREAKIDFLTQEYEMFRMKEHEKIDDMFDRFSKIVNDLHALKRTYTDKDLVRKILRSLTSEWRSKADAIYESIGTSNVTIDGLRGTVQSEEIRKSGGTSDGWVIPSLGGKLLAFKTPLPIDGNFPPSMGC
;
A
#
# COMPACT_ATOMS: atom_id res chain seq x y z
N MET A 1 -44.02 -1.88 -6.62
CA MET A 1 -44.35 -3.30 -6.87
C MET A 1 -45.85 -3.45 -6.95
N VAL A 2 -46.39 -4.03 -8.03
CA VAL A 2 -47.83 -4.23 -8.24
C VAL A 2 -48.14 -5.73 -8.14
N PRO A 3 -49.03 -6.17 -7.22
CA PRO A 3 -49.47 -7.56 -7.16
C PRO A 3 -50.03 -8.04 -8.51
N MET A 4 -49.64 -9.25 -8.94
CA MET A 4 -50.05 -9.81 -10.22
C MET A 4 -50.92 -11.05 -10.00
N LYS A 5 -51.95 -11.25 -10.83
CA LYS A 5 -52.73 -12.49 -10.90
C LYS A 5 -52.50 -13.20 -12.22
N LYS A 6 -52.60 -14.53 -12.20
CA LYS A 6 -52.52 -15.36 -13.41
C LYS A 6 -53.93 -15.64 -13.91
N VAL A 7 -54.25 -15.19 -15.13
CA VAL A 7 -55.50 -15.48 -15.82
C VAL A 7 -55.16 -16.21 -17.12
N GLY A 8 -55.41 -17.53 -17.16
CA GLY A 8 -54.89 -18.40 -18.22
C GLY A 8 -53.35 -18.43 -18.19
N ASP A 9 -52.71 -18.19 -19.33
CA ASP A 9 -51.24 -18.11 -19.45
C ASP A 9 -50.67 -16.68 -19.27
N LYS A 10 -51.52 -15.66 -19.02
CA LYS A 10 -51.08 -14.27 -18.86
C LYS A 10 -51.05 -13.84 -17.39
N LEU A 11 -50.00 -13.13 -17.02
CA LEU A 11 -49.91 -12.38 -15.76
C LEU A 11 -50.47 -10.97 -15.98
N ILE A 12 -51.49 -10.61 -15.22
CA ILE A 12 -52.10 -9.27 -15.25
C ILE A 12 -52.03 -8.62 -13.88
N PRO A 13 -51.86 -7.28 -13.80
CA PRO A 13 -51.92 -6.56 -12.52
C PRO A 13 -53.26 -6.78 -11.83
N LYS A 14 -53.24 -7.09 -10.53
CA LYS A 14 -54.43 -7.04 -9.67
C LYS A 14 -54.86 -5.58 -9.52
N THR A 15 -56.16 -5.34 -9.48
CA THR A 15 -56.70 -4.05 -9.04
C THR A 15 -56.68 -3.97 -7.51
N GLU A 16 -56.67 -2.78 -6.92
CA GLU A 16 -56.58 -2.61 -5.46
C GLU A 16 -57.67 -3.37 -4.69
N ASP A 17 -58.87 -3.48 -5.28
CA ASP A 17 -60.00 -4.24 -4.72
C ASP A 17 -59.78 -5.77 -4.69
N GLU A 18 -58.78 -6.28 -5.41
CA GLU A 18 -58.44 -7.70 -5.50
C GLU A 18 -57.26 -8.09 -4.62
N PHE A 19 -56.73 -7.15 -3.84
CA PHE A 19 -55.56 -7.39 -2.99
C PHE A 19 -55.99 -8.24 -1.79
N ASP A 20 -55.32 -9.38 -1.63
CA ASP A 20 -55.44 -10.16 -0.41
C ASP A 20 -54.52 -9.59 0.69
N ALA A 21 -54.68 -10.08 1.92
CA ALA A 21 -53.86 -9.63 3.06
C ALA A 21 -52.36 -9.89 2.83
N GLU A 22 -51.98 -10.86 1.99
CA GLU A 22 -50.60 -11.18 1.67
C GLU A 22 -50.02 -10.15 0.68
N ASP A 23 -50.80 -9.74 -0.33
CA ASP A 23 -50.45 -8.70 -1.29
C ASP A 23 -50.23 -7.35 -0.60
N ILE A 24 -51.14 -6.95 0.29
CA ILE A 24 -51.02 -5.71 1.07
C ILE A 24 -49.72 -5.74 1.88
N LYS A 25 -49.46 -6.84 2.59
CA LYS A 25 -48.23 -7.02 3.37
C LYS A 25 -46.97 -6.96 2.49
N LYS A 26 -47.01 -7.54 1.28
CA LYS A 26 -45.89 -7.47 0.32
C LYS A 26 -45.64 -6.05 -0.16
N VAL A 27 -46.69 -5.30 -0.48
CA VAL A 27 -46.58 -3.88 -0.90
C VAL A 27 -46.01 -3.03 0.23
N GLU A 28 -46.50 -3.20 1.46
CA GLU A 28 -45.97 -2.49 2.63
C GLU A 28 -44.49 -2.81 2.89
N ASN A 29 -44.12 -4.09 2.87
CA ASN A 29 -42.73 -4.51 3.08
C ASN A 29 -41.82 -3.96 1.98
N TYR A 30 -42.30 -3.95 0.74
CA TYR A 30 -41.60 -3.38 -0.39
C TYR A 30 -41.39 -1.86 -0.23
N ALA A 31 -42.43 -1.13 0.20
CA ALA A 31 -42.35 0.30 0.47
C ALA A 31 -41.37 0.60 1.62
N LYS A 32 -41.42 -0.19 2.70
CA LYS A 32 -40.48 -0.09 3.83
C LYS A 32 -39.04 -0.32 3.37
N ALA A 33 -38.77 -1.37 2.60
CA ALA A 33 -37.43 -1.66 2.07
C ALA A 33 -36.91 -0.53 1.17
N THR A 34 -37.74 -0.02 0.27
CA THR A 34 -37.42 1.11 -0.61
C THR A 34 -37.06 2.36 0.21
N ASN A 35 -37.88 2.70 1.21
CA ASN A 35 -37.63 3.84 2.07
C ASN A 35 -36.33 3.69 2.89
N MET A 36 -36.08 2.49 3.43
CA MET A 36 -34.82 2.20 4.14
C MET A 36 -33.60 2.38 3.23
N LEU A 37 -33.67 1.90 1.97
CA LEU A 37 -32.58 2.08 1.00
C LEU A 37 -32.36 3.56 0.67
N TYR A 38 -33.41 4.34 0.44
CA TYR A 38 -33.27 5.79 0.20
C TYR A 38 -32.67 6.55 1.39
N CYS A 39 -33.03 6.18 2.62
CA CYS A 39 -32.45 6.78 3.82
C CYS A 39 -30.99 6.39 4.05
N ALA A 40 -30.57 5.21 3.58
CA ALA A 40 -29.22 4.69 3.82
C ALA A 40 -28.18 5.25 2.83
N VAL A 41 -28.60 5.71 1.64
CA VAL A 41 -27.67 6.13 0.58
C VAL A 41 -27.40 7.63 0.58
N ASN A 42 -26.21 8.01 0.13
CA ASN A 42 -25.86 9.42 -0.09
C ASN A 42 -26.55 9.98 -1.36
N PRO A 43 -26.54 11.31 -1.59
CA PRO A 43 -27.18 11.91 -2.76
C PRO A 43 -26.65 11.42 -4.12
N ASP A 44 -25.38 11.02 -4.21
CA ASP A 44 -24.78 10.53 -5.45
C ASP A 44 -25.25 9.12 -5.80
N ASP A 45 -25.42 8.26 -4.80
CA ASP A 45 -25.96 6.91 -4.95
C ASP A 45 -27.48 6.92 -5.10
N TYR A 46 -28.16 7.86 -4.46
CA TYR A 46 -29.59 8.12 -4.69
C TYR A 46 -29.86 8.36 -6.18
N ARG A 47 -29.06 9.19 -6.86
CA ARG A 47 -29.20 9.44 -8.31
C ARG A 47 -29.02 8.18 -9.15
N LYS A 48 -28.28 7.19 -8.67
CA LYS A 48 -28.05 5.93 -9.41
C LYS A 48 -29.24 4.98 -9.28
N ILE A 49 -29.88 4.96 -8.11
CA ILE A 49 -31.00 4.04 -7.80
C ILE A 49 -32.39 4.68 -7.96
N SER A 50 -32.49 5.99 -8.17
CA SER A 50 -33.76 6.72 -8.29
C SER A 50 -34.61 6.29 -9.48
N CYS A 51 -34.00 5.72 -10.52
CA CYS A 51 -34.70 5.20 -11.70
C CYS A 51 -35.12 3.73 -11.56
N CYS A 52 -34.76 3.06 -10.47
CA CYS A 52 -35.11 1.66 -10.24
C CYS A 52 -36.58 1.54 -9.78
N SER A 53 -37.30 0.55 -10.29
CA SER A 53 -38.72 0.34 -10.01
C SER A 53 -38.95 -0.65 -8.87
N THR A 54 -37.93 -1.44 -8.53
CA THR A 54 -37.95 -2.39 -7.41
C THR A 54 -36.83 -2.12 -6.39
N ALA A 55 -37.10 -2.28 -5.09
CA ALA A 55 -36.08 -2.32 -4.04
C ALA A 55 -34.98 -3.34 -4.32
N LYS A 56 -35.32 -4.44 -5.01
CA LYS A 56 -34.35 -5.42 -5.51
C LYS A 56 -33.42 -4.80 -6.56
N GLU A 57 -33.97 -4.17 -7.60
CA GLU A 57 -33.15 -3.46 -8.61
C GLU A 57 -32.30 -2.34 -7.99
N MET A 58 -32.81 -1.65 -6.97
CA MET A 58 -32.04 -0.66 -6.21
C MET A 58 -30.85 -1.33 -5.52
N TRP A 59 -31.08 -2.45 -4.82
CA TRP A 59 -30.04 -3.23 -4.16
C TRP A 59 -29.03 -3.80 -5.14
N ASP A 60 -29.47 -4.52 -6.17
CA ASP A 60 -28.62 -5.12 -7.20
C ASP A 60 -27.73 -4.06 -7.86
N LYS A 61 -28.25 -2.85 -8.09
CA LYS A 61 -27.47 -1.75 -8.68
C LYS A 61 -26.45 -1.15 -7.72
N LEU A 62 -26.76 -1.08 -6.42
CA LEU A 62 -25.79 -0.69 -5.39
C LEU A 62 -24.70 -1.76 -5.28
N GLU A 63 -25.08 -3.02 -5.19
CA GLU A 63 -24.20 -4.17 -5.15
C GLU A 63 -23.22 -4.13 -6.32
N VAL A 64 -23.69 -4.07 -7.58
CA VAL A 64 -22.80 -3.97 -8.76
C VAL A 64 -21.88 -2.74 -8.70
N THR A 65 -22.39 -1.58 -8.26
CA THR A 65 -21.60 -0.34 -8.21
C THR A 65 -20.47 -0.42 -7.17
N TYR A 66 -20.72 -1.09 -6.05
CA TYR A 66 -19.78 -1.19 -4.94
C TYR A 66 -18.88 -2.41 -5.08
N GLU A 67 -19.41 -3.58 -5.45
CA GLU A 67 -18.64 -4.76 -5.79
C GLU A 67 -17.70 -4.52 -6.97
N GLY A 68 -18.11 -3.79 -8.01
CA GLY A 68 -17.22 -3.44 -9.11
C GLY A 68 -16.04 -2.56 -8.67
N LYS A 69 -16.27 -1.63 -7.73
CA LYS A 69 -15.19 -0.82 -7.13
C LYS A 69 -14.29 -1.66 -6.23
N ASP A 70 -14.88 -2.57 -5.46
CA ASP A 70 -14.16 -3.46 -4.56
C ASP A 70 -13.34 -4.49 -5.34
N GLN A 71 -13.88 -5.11 -6.40
CA GLN A 71 -13.14 -6.00 -7.30
C GLN A 71 -11.94 -5.31 -7.95
N VAL A 72 -12.10 -4.07 -8.43
CA VAL A 72 -10.98 -3.29 -8.98
C VAL A 72 -9.96 -2.97 -7.90
N ARG A 73 -10.40 -2.61 -6.68
CA ARG A 73 -9.52 -2.37 -5.54
C ARG A 73 -8.74 -3.64 -5.16
N GLU A 74 -9.41 -4.77 -5.01
CA GLU A 74 -8.79 -6.05 -4.67
C GLU A 74 -7.83 -6.51 -5.78
N ALA A 75 -8.22 -6.42 -7.06
CA ALA A 75 -7.31 -6.73 -8.17
C ALA A 75 -6.05 -5.85 -8.16
N LYS A 76 -6.18 -4.57 -7.79
CA LYS A 76 -5.03 -3.67 -7.64
C LYS A 76 -4.16 -4.05 -6.44
N ILE A 77 -4.77 -4.44 -5.32
CA ILE A 77 -4.07 -4.97 -4.14
C ILE A 77 -3.30 -6.25 -4.53
N ASP A 78 -3.95 -7.19 -5.21
CA ASP A 78 -3.34 -8.45 -5.63
C ASP A 78 -2.16 -8.21 -6.56
N PHE A 79 -2.32 -7.35 -7.56
CA PHE A 79 -1.24 -6.96 -8.46
C PHE A 79 -0.05 -6.36 -7.71
N LEU A 80 -0.29 -5.39 -6.83
CA LEU A 80 0.77 -4.75 -6.05
C LEU A 80 1.41 -5.72 -5.04
N THR A 81 0.64 -6.62 -4.46
CA THR A 81 1.13 -7.66 -3.55
C THR A 81 2.03 -8.63 -4.30
N GLN A 82 1.65 -9.00 -5.53
CA GLN A 82 2.47 -9.84 -6.39
C GLN A 82 3.78 -9.15 -6.78
N GLU A 83 3.71 -7.86 -7.17
CA GLU A 83 4.89 -7.04 -7.47
C GLU A 83 5.81 -6.90 -6.25
N TYR A 84 5.24 -6.70 -5.06
CA TYR A 84 5.97 -6.72 -3.80
C TYR A 84 6.62 -8.09 -3.57
N GLU A 85 5.89 -9.19 -3.74
CA GLU A 85 6.40 -10.52 -3.46
C GLU A 85 7.51 -10.97 -4.42
N MET A 86 7.39 -10.60 -5.68
CA MET A 86 8.40 -10.88 -6.72
C MET A 86 9.50 -9.83 -6.78
N PHE A 87 9.45 -8.80 -5.92
CA PHE A 87 10.39 -7.69 -5.95
C PHE A 87 11.83 -8.19 -5.82
N ARG A 88 12.68 -7.78 -6.76
CA ARG A 88 14.12 -8.02 -6.78
C ARG A 88 14.83 -6.81 -7.37
N MET A 89 16.04 -6.58 -6.90
CA MET A 89 16.96 -5.64 -7.52
C MET A 89 17.30 -6.14 -8.93
N LYS A 90 17.19 -5.27 -9.93
CA LYS A 90 17.52 -5.60 -11.33
C LYS A 90 19.03 -5.59 -11.53
N GLU A 91 19.49 -6.26 -12.59
CA GLU A 91 20.88 -6.16 -13.03
C GLU A 91 21.19 -4.72 -13.43
N HIS A 92 22.32 -4.18 -12.93
CA HIS A 92 22.77 -2.80 -13.15
C HIS A 92 21.87 -1.69 -12.60
N GLU A 93 20.87 -2.02 -11.78
CA GLU A 93 20.08 -1.03 -11.07
C GLU A 93 20.87 -0.46 -9.89
N LYS A 94 20.81 0.86 -9.69
CA LYS A 94 21.39 1.50 -8.50
C LYS A 94 20.55 1.18 -7.27
N ILE A 95 21.19 1.16 -6.11
CA ILE A 95 20.50 0.87 -4.85
C ILE A 95 19.41 1.92 -4.58
N ASP A 96 19.70 3.20 -4.81
CA ASP A 96 18.70 4.27 -4.62
C ASP A 96 17.47 4.09 -5.51
N ASP A 97 17.67 3.75 -6.79
CA ASP A 97 16.57 3.49 -7.75
C ASP A 97 15.71 2.29 -7.30
N MET A 98 16.36 1.25 -6.74
CA MET A 98 15.68 0.09 -6.16
C MET A 98 14.83 0.49 -4.95
N PHE A 99 15.38 1.28 -4.02
CA PHE A 99 14.62 1.76 -2.86
C PHE A 99 13.45 2.67 -3.25
N ASP A 100 13.59 3.51 -4.28
CA ASP A 100 12.53 4.38 -4.77
C ASP A 100 11.37 3.56 -5.34
N ARG A 101 11.68 2.54 -6.16
CA ARG A 101 10.67 1.59 -6.66
C ARG A 101 9.97 0.82 -5.54
N PHE A 102 10.73 0.34 -4.57
CA PHE A 102 10.18 -0.39 -3.43
C PHE A 102 9.23 0.50 -2.61
N SER A 103 9.66 1.73 -2.31
CA SER A 103 8.87 2.72 -1.57
C SER A 103 7.56 3.03 -2.30
N LYS A 104 7.59 3.14 -3.63
CA LYS A 104 6.38 3.35 -4.43
C LYS A 104 5.37 2.21 -4.25
N ILE A 105 5.79 0.96 -4.32
CA ILE A 105 4.91 -0.21 -4.15
C ILE A 105 4.30 -0.22 -2.74
N VAL A 106 5.12 0.02 -1.71
CA VAL A 106 4.67 0.03 -0.32
C VAL A 106 3.70 1.17 -0.04
N ASN A 107 3.97 2.36 -0.59
CA ASN A 107 3.08 3.52 -0.44
C ASN A 107 1.73 3.29 -1.14
N ASP A 108 1.73 2.70 -2.34
CA ASP A 108 0.52 2.35 -3.06
C ASP A 108 -0.31 1.29 -2.29
N LEU A 109 0.35 0.28 -1.69
CA LEU A 109 -0.31 -0.70 -0.81
C LEU A 109 -0.86 -0.05 0.46
N HIS A 110 -0.10 0.86 1.07
CA HIS A 110 -0.53 1.61 2.26
C HIS A 110 -1.77 2.47 1.97
N ALA A 111 -1.81 3.15 0.81
CA ALA A 111 -2.98 3.91 0.37
C ALA A 111 -4.24 3.03 0.21
N LEU A 112 -4.06 1.74 -0.10
CA LEU A 112 -5.11 0.72 -0.18
C LEU A 112 -5.38 0.02 1.17
N LYS A 113 -4.87 0.54 2.27
CA LYS A 113 -4.99 0.00 3.65
C LYS A 113 -4.30 -1.35 3.86
N ARG A 114 -3.36 -1.73 3.00
CA ARG A 114 -2.44 -2.85 3.21
C ARG A 114 -1.12 -2.32 3.76
N THR A 115 -0.89 -2.52 5.06
CA THR A 115 0.29 -2.01 5.74
C THR A 115 1.25 -3.14 6.08
N TYR A 116 2.54 -2.82 6.11
CA TYR A 116 3.62 -3.72 6.50
C TYR A 116 4.40 -3.08 7.64
N THR A 117 4.96 -3.90 8.52
CA THR A 117 5.85 -3.37 9.56
C THR A 117 7.22 -3.05 8.96
N ASP A 118 7.93 -2.08 9.54
CA ASP A 118 9.31 -1.75 9.12
C ASP A 118 10.20 -3.01 9.09
N LYS A 119 10.01 -3.94 10.04
CA LYS A 119 10.73 -5.21 10.08
C LYS A 119 10.45 -6.07 8.84
N ASP A 120 9.21 -6.14 8.39
CA ASP A 120 8.85 -6.93 7.20
C ASP A 120 9.41 -6.31 5.93
N LEU A 121 9.36 -4.99 5.84
CA LEU A 121 9.88 -4.22 4.71
C LEU A 121 11.41 -4.34 4.62
N VAL A 122 12.11 -4.17 5.73
CA VAL A 122 13.58 -4.33 5.81
C VAL A 122 13.97 -5.77 5.44
N ARG A 123 13.30 -6.79 5.99
CA ARG A 123 13.54 -8.19 5.60
C ARG A 123 13.29 -8.42 4.11
N LYS A 124 12.27 -7.80 3.55
CA LYS A 124 11.95 -7.93 2.13
C LYS A 124 13.05 -7.33 1.26
N ILE A 125 13.51 -6.12 1.56
CA ILE A 125 14.61 -5.47 0.84
C ILE A 125 15.87 -6.32 0.91
N LEU A 126 16.25 -6.80 2.10
CA LEU A 126 17.44 -7.64 2.28
C LEU A 126 17.41 -8.92 1.43
N ARG A 127 16.23 -9.57 1.31
CA ARG A 127 16.03 -10.75 0.44
C ARG A 127 16.01 -10.44 -1.05
N SER A 128 15.81 -9.17 -1.40
CA SER A 128 15.68 -8.68 -2.78
C SER A 128 17.01 -8.19 -3.35
N LEU A 129 18.02 -7.95 -2.50
CA LEU A 129 19.38 -7.58 -2.89
C LEU A 129 20.08 -8.73 -3.64
N THR A 130 21.03 -8.38 -4.51
CA THR A 130 21.82 -9.35 -5.28
C THR A 130 22.76 -10.17 -4.38
N SER A 131 23.24 -11.32 -4.88
CA SER A 131 24.10 -12.25 -4.12
C SER A 131 25.38 -11.61 -3.57
N GLU A 132 25.84 -10.50 -4.16
CA GLU A 132 27.01 -9.74 -3.71
C GLU A 132 26.82 -9.00 -2.38
N TRP A 133 25.56 -8.88 -1.93
CA TRP A 133 25.20 -8.25 -0.66
C TRP A 133 24.87 -9.27 0.43
N ARG A 134 24.87 -10.56 0.09
CA ARG A 134 24.36 -11.65 0.93
C ARG A 134 25.03 -11.71 2.31
N SER A 135 26.37 -11.64 2.37
CA SER A 135 27.09 -11.67 3.66
C SER A 135 26.78 -10.49 4.59
N LYS A 136 26.44 -9.30 4.05
CA LYS A 136 26.03 -8.15 4.87
C LYS A 136 24.54 -8.20 5.19
N ALA A 137 23.73 -8.65 4.24
CA ALA A 137 22.31 -8.86 4.45
C ALA A 137 22.08 -9.87 5.59
N ASP A 138 22.87 -10.94 5.66
CA ASP A 138 22.83 -11.94 6.74
C ASP A 138 23.22 -11.32 8.08
N ALA A 139 24.31 -10.52 8.14
CA ALA A 139 24.72 -9.83 9.37
C ALA A 139 23.66 -8.84 9.89
N ILE A 140 22.99 -8.11 8.98
CA ILE A 140 21.89 -7.21 9.34
C ILE A 140 20.65 -8.03 9.73
N TYR A 141 20.39 -9.14 9.06
CA TYR A 141 19.26 -10.03 9.37
C TYR A 141 19.36 -10.60 10.79
N GLU A 142 20.55 -11.03 11.21
CA GLU A 142 20.81 -11.48 12.57
C GLU A 142 20.61 -10.36 13.60
N SER A 143 20.98 -9.12 13.27
CA SER A 143 20.81 -7.98 14.18
C SER A 143 19.37 -7.47 14.27
N ILE A 144 18.56 -7.59 13.20
CA ILE A 144 17.12 -7.25 13.18
C ILE A 144 16.31 -8.16 14.12
N GLY A 145 16.76 -9.40 14.33
CA GLY A 145 16.19 -10.29 15.35
C GLY A 145 16.29 -9.71 16.77
N THR A 146 17.25 -8.82 17.01
CA THR A 146 17.60 -8.27 18.32
C THR A 146 17.34 -6.76 18.45
N SER A 147 17.11 -6.02 17.35
CA SER A 147 17.00 -4.56 17.33
C SER A 147 15.88 -4.01 16.43
N ASN A 148 15.47 -2.75 16.64
CA ASN A 148 14.46 -2.08 15.82
C ASN A 148 15.13 -1.28 14.70
N VAL A 149 15.39 -1.93 13.55
CA VAL A 149 15.99 -1.28 12.38
C VAL A 149 14.90 -0.67 11.50
N THR A 150 15.06 0.61 11.13
CA THR A 150 14.18 1.32 10.20
C THR A 150 14.70 1.23 8.76
N ILE A 151 13.80 1.41 7.78
CA ILE A 151 14.18 1.40 6.35
C ILE A 151 15.23 2.47 6.03
N ASP A 152 15.10 3.67 6.61
CA ASP A 152 16.05 4.77 6.40
C ASP A 152 17.45 4.42 6.93
N GLY A 153 17.54 3.76 8.09
CA GLY A 153 18.80 3.29 8.64
C GLY A 153 19.45 2.20 7.77
N LEU A 154 18.63 1.31 7.20
CA LEU A 154 19.10 0.32 6.22
C LEU A 154 19.62 1.02 4.95
N ARG A 155 18.87 1.97 4.39
CA ARG A 155 19.25 2.71 3.18
C ARG A 155 20.63 3.36 3.36
N GLY A 156 20.84 4.08 4.46
CA GLY A 156 22.12 4.73 4.75
C GLY A 156 23.29 3.74 4.85
N THR A 157 23.06 2.58 5.47
CA THR A 157 24.07 1.51 5.59
C THR A 157 24.44 0.93 4.23
N VAL A 158 23.44 0.60 3.41
CA VAL A 158 23.65 0.00 2.10
C VAL A 158 24.32 1.00 1.14
N GLN A 159 23.91 2.27 1.16
CA GLN A 159 24.50 3.33 0.33
C GLN A 159 25.96 3.63 0.70
N SER A 160 26.28 3.68 2.00
CA SER A 160 27.67 3.88 2.47
C SER A 160 28.60 2.75 2.00
N GLU A 161 28.07 1.54 1.92
CA GLU A 161 28.79 0.35 1.47
C GLU A 161 28.96 0.29 -0.05
N GLU A 162 28.04 0.86 -0.81
CA GLU A 162 28.16 1.01 -2.27
C GLU A 162 29.29 1.99 -2.61
N ILE A 163 29.32 3.15 -1.96
CA ILE A 163 30.40 4.16 -2.11
C ILE A 163 31.77 3.56 -1.80
N ARG A 164 31.86 2.73 -0.76
CA ARG A 164 33.10 2.04 -0.39
C ARG A 164 33.56 1.03 -1.45
N LYS A 165 32.63 0.36 -2.15
CA LYS A 165 32.93 -0.54 -3.27
C LYS A 165 33.34 0.21 -4.54
N SER A 166 32.80 1.40 -4.78
CA SER A 166 33.04 2.17 -6.01
C SER A 166 34.43 2.80 -6.12
N GLY A 167 35.24 2.77 -5.05
CA GLY A 167 36.56 3.41 -5.01
C GLY A 167 36.43 4.93 -5.07
N GLY A 168 36.54 5.59 -3.91
CA GLY A 168 36.51 7.04 -3.84
C GLY A 168 37.57 7.66 -4.76
N THR A 169 37.14 8.19 -5.90
CA THR A 169 37.87 9.26 -6.56
C THR A 169 37.74 10.46 -5.64
N SER A 170 38.88 10.85 -5.10
CA SER A 170 39.07 12.03 -4.29
C SER A 170 38.80 13.27 -5.14
N ASP A 171 37.54 13.66 -5.29
CA ASP A 171 37.18 15.04 -5.64
C ASP A 171 35.82 15.37 -5.03
N GLY A 172 35.90 16.11 -3.93
CA GLY A 172 34.86 16.85 -3.22
C GLY A 172 33.40 16.42 -3.40
N TRP A 173 32.86 15.71 -2.41
CA TRP A 173 31.41 15.66 -2.21
C TRP A 173 30.99 16.34 -0.91
N VAL A 174 30.10 17.32 -1.08
CA VAL A 174 29.37 18.04 -0.03
C VAL A 174 28.19 17.17 0.40
N ILE A 175 28.19 16.69 1.64
CA ILE A 175 27.04 15.96 2.20
C ILE A 175 25.85 16.93 2.30
N PRO A 176 24.69 16.68 1.65
CA PRO A 176 23.48 17.46 1.90
C PRO A 176 23.01 17.13 3.32
N SER A 177 23.19 18.07 4.24
CA SER A 177 22.76 17.93 5.63
C SER A 177 21.23 17.84 5.69
N LEU A 178 20.70 16.75 6.24
CA LEU A 178 19.40 16.77 6.88
C LEU A 178 19.54 17.56 8.19
N GLY A 179 19.02 18.80 8.20
CA GLY A 179 18.71 19.52 9.43
C GLY A 179 19.90 20.06 10.22
N GLY A 180 20.39 21.24 9.83
CA GLY A 180 21.04 22.26 10.66
C GLY A 180 21.77 21.83 11.95
N LYS A 181 23.07 21.51 11.82
CA LYS A 181 24.19 22.05 12.62
C LYS A 181 25.51 21.45 12.12
N LEU A 182 26.43 22.32 11.70
CA LEU A 182 27.83 21.97 11.40
C LEU A 182 28.50 21.46 12.69
N LEU A 183 28.95 20.21 12.71
CA LEU A 183 30.00 19.76 13.62
C LEU A 183 31.21 19.38 12.78
N ALA A 184 32.17 20.30 12.69
CA ALA A 184 33.48 20.02 12.15
C ALA A 184 34.24 19.09 13.10
N PHE A 185 34.36 17.81 12.76
CA PHE A 185 35.36 16.94 13.37
C PHE A 185 36.69 17.14 12.66
N LYS A 186 37.64 17.79 13.35
CA LYS A 186 39.05 17.80 12.97
C LYS A 186 39.55 16.37 12.89
N THR A 187 40.17 16.03 11.77
CA THR A 187 40.95 14.81 11.55
C THR A 187 42.05 14.66 12.62
N PRO A 188 42.28 13.48 13.22
CA PRO A 188 43.57 13.17 13.83
C PRO A 188 44.60 12.91 12.73
N LEU A 189 45.78 13.51 12.88
CA LEU A 189 46.93 13.36 11.97
C LEU A 189 47.45 11.90 11.94
N PRO A 190 48.15 11.49 10.87
CA PRO A 190 48.67 10.13 10.71
C PRO A 190 49.80 9.80 11.67
N ILE A 191 49.82 8.53 12.08
CA ILE A 191 50.92 7.80 12.70
C ILE A 191 52.00 7.50 11.66
N ASP A 192 53.04 8.33 11.57
CA ASP A 192 54.32 7.89 11.03
C ASP A 192 55.43 8.28 12.00
N GLY A 193 56.09 7.25 12.53
CA GLY A 193 57.19 7.36 13.46
C GLY A 193 58.41 7.95 12.78
N ASN A 194 58.80 9.15 13.21
CA ASN A 194 60.18 9.60 13.14
C ASN A 194 60.46 10.56 14.30
N PHE A 195 61.22 10.10 15.29
CA PHE A 195 61.75 10.91 16.39
C PHE A 195 63.05 11.58 15.91
N PRO A 196 63.21 12.91 15.97
CA PRO A 196 64.52 13.54 16.06
C PRO A 196 64.96 13.67 17.53
N PRO A 197 66.28 13.64 17.82
CA PRO A 197 66.80 13.44 19.16
C PRO A 197 66.76 14.70 20.02
N SER A 198 66.70 14.45 21.33
CA SER A 198 66.86 15.42 22.40
C SER A 198 68.18 16.19 22.33
N MET A 199 68.10 17.52 22.38
CA MET A 199 69.04 18.42 23.04
C MET A 199 68.17 19.45 23.79
N GLY A 200 68.32 19.76 25.07
CA GLY A 200 69.52 19.74 25.88
C GLY A 200 70.14 21.14 25.93
N CYS A 201 69.47 22.07 26.64
CA CYS A 201 70.00 23.15 27.48
C CYS A 201 68.85 24.04 27.95
#